data_AF-A0A0A0M8G8-F1
#
_entry.id   AF-A0A0A0M8G8-F1
#
_cell.length_a   1.000
_cell.length_b   1.000
_cell.length_c   1.000
_cell.angle_alpha   90.00
_cell.angle_beta   90.00
_cell.angle_gamma   90.00
#
_symmetry.space_group_name_H-M   'P 1'
#
loop_
_entity.id
_entity.type
_entity.pdbx_description
1 polymer ?
#
loop_
_entity_poly.entity_id
_entity_poly.type
_entity_poly.pdbx_seq_one_letter_code
_entity_poly.pdbx_strand_id
1 'polypeptide(L)'
;PAVALKARVAAGGIDEAAARLLVERGIAPVRGGEEPPGFSWRSDPRLTRPTAVRMTEGQVRGILAAIECPVRVVYANPPQSYFPEEQRQARYACLRDASLVTLEGGHHLHMEQAERVAGELRGFLEGTA
;
A
#
# COMPACT_ATOMS: atom_id res chain seq x y z
N PRO A 1 12.56 17.81 -9.51
CA PRO A 1 11.43 16.84 -9.61
C PRO A 1 11.70 15.62 -10.51
N ALA A 2 12.14 15.80 -11.76
CA ALA A 2 12.36 14.69 -12.70
C ALA A 2 13.37 13.65 -12.20
N VAL A 3 14.45 14.09 -11.53
CA VAL A 3 15.44 13.19 -10.90
C VAL A 3 14.79 12.34 -9.79
N ALA A 4 13.91 12.93 -8.97
CA ALA A 4 13.19 12.20 -7.92
C ALA A 4 12.21 11.18 -8.50
N LEU A 5 11.56 11.50 -9.63
CA LEU A 5 10.72 10.55 -10.37
C LEU A 5 11.52 9.36 -10.88
N LYS A 6 12.64 9.62 -11.58
CA LYS A 6 13.55 8.55 -12.04
C LYS A 6 14.01 7.68 -10.87
N ALA A 7 14.40 8.28 -9.74
CA ALA A 7 14.80 7.55 -8.56
C ALA A 7 13.66 6.69 -7.98
N ARG A 8 12.42 7.21 -7.92
CA ARG A 8 11.26 6.46 -7.42
C ARG A 8 10.89 5.28 -8.31
N VAL A 9 10.93 5.47 -9.63
CA VAL A 9 10.68 4.40 -10.61
C VAL A 9 11.78 3.35 -10.54
N ALA A 10 13.05 3.76 -10.44
CA ALA A 10 14.18 2.84 -10.30
C ALA A 10 14.14 2.00 -9.01
N ALA A 11 13.56 2.52 -7.93
CA ALA A 11 13.29 1.75 -6.71
C ALA A 11 12.25 0.62 -6.92
N GLY A 12 11.50 0.66 -8.03
CA GLY A 12 10.65 -0.43 -8.50
C GLY A 12 9.27 -0.51 -7.87
N GLY A 13 8.47 -1.44 -8.42
CA GLY A 13 7.18 -1.86 -7.90
C GLY A 13 6.01 -0.88 -8.11
N ILE A 14 6.18 0.12 -8.98
CA ILE A 14 5.16 1.10 -9.34
C ILE A 14 5.45 1.66 -10.75
N ASP A 15 4.42 1.91 -11.54
CA ASP A 15 4.56 2.59 -12.83
C ASP A 15 4.95 4.09 -12.69
N GLU A 16 5.39 4.70 -13.79
CA GLU A 16 5.83 6.10 -13.78
C GLU A 16 4.69 7.08 -13.46
N ALA A 17 3.48 6.83 -13.95
CA ALA A 17 2.35 7.74 -13.77
C ALA A 17 1.96 7.81 -12.28
N ALA A 18 1.83 6.67 -11.63
CA ALA A 18 1.57 6.55 -10.20
C ALA A 18 2.76 7.05 -9.37
N ALA A 19 4.01 6.76 -9.76
CA ALA A 19 5.19 7.30 -9.09
C ALA A 19 5.23 8.83 -9.11
N ARG A 20 4.80 9.46 -10.21
CA ARG A 20 4.74 10.92 -10.35
C ARG A 20 3.82 11.54 -9.31
N LEU A 21 2.63 10.97 -9.10
CA LEU A 21 1.68 11.44 -8.07
C LEU A 21 2.29 11.40 -6.66
N LEU A 22 3.05 10.35 -6.34
CA LEU A 22 3.76 10.26 -5.05
C LEU A 22 4.88 11.29 -4.93
N VAL A 23 5.65 11.50 -5.98
CA VAL A 23 6.79 12.44 -5.99
C VAL A 23 6.30 13.87 -5.87
N GLU A 24 5.29 14.26 -6.63
CA GLU A 24 4.72 15.62 -6.62
C GLU A 24 4.23 16.01 -5.22
N ARG A 25 3.57 15.10 -4.52
CA ARG A 25 3.14 15.31 -3.13
C ARG A 25 4.28 15.16 -2.12
N GLY A 26 5.23 14.28 -2.40
CA GLY A 26 6.19 13.75 -1.44
C GLY A 26 7.48 14.54 -1.29
N ILE A 27 7.79 15.48 -2.19
CA ILE A 27 9.02 16.27 -2.12
C ILE A 27 8.77 17.72 -1.65
N ALA A 28 9.81 18.36 -1.14
CA ALA A 28 9.85 19.78 -0.83
C ALA A 28 11.20 20.38 -1.23
N PRO A 29 11.26 21.68 -1.58
CA PRO A 29 12.52 22.39 -1.70
C PRO A 29 13.31 22.32 -0.38
N VAL A 30 14.62 22.12 -0.48
CA VAL A 30 15.52 22.20 0.66
C VAL A 30 15.60 23.66 1.13
N ARG A 31 15.48 23.89 2.44
CA ARG A 31 15.57 25.24 3.02
C ARG A 31 17.02 25.73 3.04
N GLY A 32 17.24 26.99 2.68
CA GLY A 32 18.56 27.64 2.74
C GLY A 32 19.57 27.12 1.71
N GLY A 33 19.09 26.52 0.61
CA GLY A 33 19.93 25.99 -0.47
C GLY A 33 20.25 27.02 -1.57
N GLU A 34 20.94 26.53 -2.60
CA GLU A 34 21.27 27.28 -3.82
C GLU A 34 20.02 27.59 -4.67
N GLU A 35 20.14 28.54 -5.60
CA GLU A 35 19.11 28.83 -6.61
C GLU A 35 19.55 28.24 -7.96
N PRO A 36 18.79 27.30 -8.57
CA PRO A 36 17.49 26.79 -8.12
C PRO A 36 17.61 25.78 -6.96
N PRO A 37 16.59 25.69 -6.07
CA PRO A 37 16.66 24.84 -4.90
C PRO A 37 16.70 23.35 -5.25
N GLY A 38 17.52 22.61 -4.50
CA GLY A 38 17.44 21.16 -4.43
C GLY A 38 16.11 20.70 -3.80
N PHE A 39 15.79 19.41 -3.95
CA PHE A 39 14.57 18.80 -3.38
C PHE A 39 14.91 17.65 -2.45
N SER A 40 14.15 17.52 -1.36
CA SER A 40 14.20 16.38 -0.43
C SER A 40 12.82 15.76 -0.26
N TRP A 41 12.77 14.46 0.05
CA TRP A 41 11.54 13.80 0.48
C TRP A 41 11.07 14.38 1.82
N ARG A 42 9.76 14.60 1.94
CA ARG A 42 9.07 14.96 3.18
C ARG A 42 8.95 13.71 4.06
N SER A 43 10.05 13.29 4.68
CA SER A 43 10.11 12.11 5.52
C SER A 43 10.80 12.42 6.85
N ASP A 44 10.27 11.86 7.94
CA ASP A 44 10.90 11.90 9.25
C ASP A 44 11.86 10.70 9.39
N PRO A 45 13.16 10.92 9.70
CA PRO A 45 14.13 9.83 9.86
C PRO A 45 13.73 8.78 10.91
N ARG A 46 12.84 9.09 11.84
CA ARG A 46 12.35 8.12 12.84
C ARG A 46 11.51 7.01 12.22
N LEU A 47 10.92 7.22 11.04
CA LEU A 47 10.12 6.22 10.33
C LEU A 47 10.95 5.01 9.84
N THR A 48 12.28 5.13 9.77
CA THR A 48 13.16 4.02 9.38
C THR A 48 13.76 3.28 10.58
N ARG A 49 13.44 3.69 11.81
CA ARG A 49 13.89 3.00 13.02
C ARG A 49 13.10 1.70 13.20
N PRO A 50 13.75 0.60 13.63
CA PRO A 50 13.04 -0.63 13.92
C PRO A 50 12.07 -0.43 15.10
N THR A 51 10.89 -1.02 15.00
CA THR A 51 9.99 -1.12 16.17
C THR A 51 10.65 -1.92 17.28
N ALA A 52 10.49 -1.48 18.53
CA ALA A 52 10.94 -2.22 19.71
C ALA A 52 10.09 -3.47 19.98
N VAL A 53 8.83 -3.49 19.50
CA VAL A 53 7.88 -4.59 19.70
C VAL A 53 7.22 -4.93 18.37
N ARG A 54 7.31 -6.20 17.97
CA ARG A 54 6.55 -6.75 16.84
C ARG A 54 5.42 -7.61 17.40
N MET A 55 4.25 -7.50 16.77
CA MET A 55 3.14 -8.40 17.08
C MET A 55 3.49 -9.83 16.69
N THR A 56 3.11 -10.80 17.52
CA THR A 56 3.15 -12.21 17.14
C THR A 56 2.01 -12.52 16.17
N GLU A 57 2.12 -13.60 15.38
CA GLU A 57 1.02 -14.02 14.51
C GLU A 57 -0.27 -14.32 15.30
N GLY A 58 -0.16 -14.83 16.52
CA GLY A 58 -1.34 -15.04 17.39
C GLY A 58 -2.05 -13.73 17.73
N GLN A 59 -1.29 -12.67 18.01
CA GLN A 59 -1.88 -11.34 18.25
C GLN A 59 -2.50 -10.76 16.98
N VAL A 60 -1.85 -10.90 15.82
CA VAL A 60 -2.40 -10.44 14.53
C VAL A 60 -3.71 -11.16 14.22
N ARG A 61 -3.74 -12.49 14.33
CA ARG A 61 -4.95 -13.30 14.10
C ARG A 61 -6.07 -12.95 15.09
N GLY A 62 -5.72 -12.69 16.35
CA GLY A 62 -6.66 -12.22 17.36
C GLY A 62 -7.33 -10.89 16.99
N ILE A 63 -6.56 -9.92 16.48
CA ILE A 63 -7.13 -8.66 15.97
C ILE A 63 -8.04 -8.92 14.78
N LEU A 64 -7.61 -9.71 13.80
CA LEU A 64 -8.41 -10.00 12.60
C LEU A 64 -9.74 -10.68 12.95
N ALA A 65 -9.72 -11.66 13.88
CA ALA A 65 -10.93 -12.34 14.35
C ALA A 65 -11.87 -11.42 15.15
N ALA A 66 -11.35 -10.36 15.76
CA ALA A 66 -12.14 -9.39 16.51
C ALA A 66 -12.87 -8.36 15.63
N ILE A 67 -12.59 -8.28 14.31
CA ILE A 67 -13.30 -7.37 13.41
C ILE A 67 -14.75 -7.83 13.28
N GLU A 68 -15.70 -6.95 13.62
CA GLU A 68 -17.16 -7.24 13.65
C GLU A 68 -17.89 -6.77 12.40
N CYS A 69 -17.39 -5.75 11.72
CA CYS A 69 -18.00 -5.25 10.50
C CYS A 69 -17.64 -6.13 9.28
N PRO A 70 -18.46 -6.09 8.22
CA PRO A 70 -18.10 -6.71 6.94
C PRO A 70 -16.76 -6.19 6.41
N VAL A 71 -15.99 -7.05 5.73
CA VAL A 71 -14.67 -6.70 5.17
C VAL A 71 -14.54 -7.13 3.71
N ARG A 72 -14.27 -6.18 2.81
CA ARG A 72 -13.81 -6.48 1.44
C ARG A 72 -12.28 -6.47 1.40
N VAL A 73 -11.69 -7.60 1.06
CA VAL A 73 -10.24 -7.75 0.87
C VAL A 73 -9.92 -7.73 -0.61
N VAL A 74 -8.94 -6.92 -1.01
CA VAL A 74 -8.39 -6.87 -2.36
C VAL A 74 -6.94 -7.32 -2.33
N TYR A 75 -6.63 -8.42 -3.00
CA TYR A 75 -5.28 -8.95 -3.16
C TYR A 75 -4.72 -8.66 -4.55
N ALA A 76 -3.42 -8.34 -4.62
CA ALA A 76 -2.68 -8.37 -5.87
C ALA A 76 -2.25 -9.80 -6.22
N ASN A 77 -2.19 -10.09 -7.52
CA ASN A 77 -1.54 -11.27 -8.09
C ASN A 77 -0.40 -10.82 -9.01
N PRO A 78 0.84 -11.31 -8.81
CA PRO A 78 1.25 -12.32 -7.84
C PRO A 78 1.27 -11.82 -6.37
N PRO A 79 1.24 -12.74 -5.38
CA PRO A 79 1.50 -12.40 -3.98
C PRO A 79 2.86 -11.73 -3.81
N GLN A 80 2.96 -10.79 -2.88
CA GLN A 80 4.24 -10.13 -2.57
C GLN A 80 5.14 -11.08 -1.78
N SER A 81 6.45 -11.03 -2.02
CA SER A 81 7.42 -11.93 -1.36
C SER A 81 7.41 -11.84 0.17
N TYR A 82 7.10 -10.66 0.72
CA TYR A 82 6.99 -10.43 2.17
C TYR A 82 5.59 -10.75 2.74
N PHE A 83 4.62 -11.07 1.89
CA PHE A 83 3.26 -11.46 2.29
C PHE A 83 2.73 -12.56 1.35
N PRO A 84 3.32 -13.78 1.45
CA PRO A 84 3.05 -14.88 0.53
C PRO A 84 1.63 -15.44 0.67
N GLU A 85 1.22 -16.24 -0.32
CA GLU A 85 -0.12 -16.81 -0.44
C GLU A 85 -0.59 -17.50 0.86
N GLU A 86 0.24 -18.39 1.41
CA GLU A 86 -0.10 -19.13 2.62
C GLU A 86 -0.42 -18.19 3.79
N GLN A 87 0.45 -17.20 4.04
CA GLN A 87 0.29 -16.28 5.15
C GLN A 87 -0.95 -15.40 4.97
N ARG A 88 -1.17 -14.86 3.76
CA ARG A 88 -2.31 -13.98 3.50
C ARG A 88 -3.64 -14.73 3.52
N GLN A 89 -3.69 -15.96 3.04
CA GLN A 89 -4.90 -16.80 3.16
C GLN A 89 -5.19 -17.18 4.60
N ALA A 90 -4.15 -17.54 5.37
CA ALA A 90 -4.32 -17.87 6.78
C ALA A 90 -4.82 -16.67 7.62
N ARG A 91 -4.44 -15.45 7.25
CA ARG A 91 -4.95 -14.21 7.88
C ARG A 91 -6.36 -13.85 7.38
N TYR A 92 -6.65 -13.98 6.09
CA TYR A 92 -7.99 -13.80 5.54
C TYR A 92 -9.02 -14.70 6.23
N ALA A 93 -8.68 -15.98 6.44
CA ALA A 93 -9.53 -16.95 7.11
C ALA A 93 -9.85 -16.62 8.58
N CYS A 94 -9.17 -15.65 9.19
CA CYS A 94 -9.52 -15.16 10.52
C CYS A 94 -10.68 -14.16 10.51
N LEU A 95 -10.97 -13.51 9.37
CA LEU A 95 -12.07 -12.55 9.27
C LEU A 95 -13.41 -13.29 9.28
N ARG A 96 -14.37 -12.81 10.10
CA ARG A 96 -15.66 -13.47 10.30
C ARG A 96 -16.65 -13.25 9.17
N ASP A 97 -16.72 -12.01 8.68
CA ASP A 97 -17.58 -11.59 7.59
C ASP A 97 -16.73 -10.86 6.57
N ALA A 98 -16.23 -11.62 5.59
CA ALA A 98 -15.33 -11.08 4.59
C ALA A 98 -15.55 -11.69 3.21
N SER A 99 -15.28 -10.89 2.19
CA SER A 99 -15.19 -11.33 0.80
C SER A 99 -13.84 -10.94 0.23
N LEU A 100 -13.27 -11.81 -0.59
CA LEU A 100 -11.97 -11.63 -1.22
C LEU A 100 -12.12 -11.47 -2.73
N VAL A 101 -11.41 -10.49 -3.29
CA VAL A 101 -11.10 -10.43 -4.72
C VAL A 101 -9.60 -10.36 -4.92
N THR A 102 -9.12 -11.10 -5.92
CA THR A 102 -7.73 -11.09 -6.35
C THR A 102 -7.65 -10.48 -7.74
N LEU A 103 -6.81 -9.46 -7.92
CA LEU A 103 -6.62 -8.75 -9.16
C LEU A 103 -5.16 -8.87 -9.63
N GLU A 104 -4.95 -9.08 -10.93
CA GLU A 104 -3.61 -9.01 -11.52
C GLU A 104 -3.00 -7.62 -11.31
N GLY A 105 -1.77 -7.54 -10.81
CA GLY A 105 -1.08 -6.29 -10.56
C GLY A 105 -0.03 -6.35 -9.46
N GLY A 106 0.73 -5.26 -9.32
CA GLY A 106 1.75 -5.11 -8.30
C GLY A 106 1.19 -4.66 -6.94
N HIS A 107 2.08 -4.37 -5.99
CA HIS A 107 1.71 -3.85 -4.67
C HIS A 107 0.90 -2.54 -4.74
N HIS A 108 1.17 -1.69 -5.73
CA HIS A 108 0.49 -0.40 -5.92
C HIS A 108 -0.72 -0.50 -6.88
N LEU A 109 -1.34 -1.68 -7.04
CA LEU A 109 -2.40 -1.91 -8.03
C LEU A 109 -3.55 -0.88 -7.97
N HIS A 110 -3.85 -0.34 -6.79
CA HIS A 110 -4.89 0.68 -6.60
C HIS A 110 -4.54 2.04 -7.22
N MET A 111 -3.25 2.34 -7.39
CA MET A 111 -2.79 3.54 -8.11
C MET A 111 -2.71 3.30 -9.61
N GLU A 112 -2.34 2.08 -10.02
CA GLU A 112 -2.13 1.71 -11.43
C GLU A 112 -3.44 1.31 -12.14
N GLN A 113 -4.42 0.80 -11.38
CA GLN A 113 -5.73 0.34 -11.85
C GLN A 113 -6.86 0.89 -10.96
N ALA A 114 -6.83 2.20 -10.69
CA ALA A 114 -7.74 2.86 -9.75
C ALA A 114 -9.22 2.56 -10.02
N GLU A 115 -9.67 2.68 -11.27
CA GLU A 115 -11.07 2.41 -11.65
C GLU A 115 -11.49 0.97 -11.37
N ARG A 116 -10.61 0.00 -11.62
CA ARG A 116 -10.90 -1.41 -11.37
C ARG A 116 -11.06 -1.69 -9.87
N VAL A 117 -10.14 -1.17 -9.06
CA VAL A 117 -10.23 -1.32 -7.59
C VAL A 117 -11.47 -0.60 -7.05
N ALA A 118 -11.75 0.61 -7.54
CA ALA A 118 -12.94 1.36 -7.15
C ALA A 118 -14.23 0.59 -7.47
N GLY A 119 -14.30 -0.08 -8.62
CA GLY A 119 -15.42 -0.96 -8.99
C GLY A 119 -15.65 -2.08 -7.97
N GLU A 120 -14.59 -2.77 -7.56
CA GLU A 120 -14.66 -3.85 -6.56
C GLU A 120 -15.09 -3.38 -5.18
N LEU A 121 -14.76 -2.13 -4.82
CA LEU A 121 -15.13 -1.54 -3.54
C LEU A 121 -16.51 -0.89 -3.55
N ARG A 122 -16.98 -0.40 -4.70
CA ARG A 122 -18.26 0.31 -4.83
C ARG A 122 -19.43 -0.57 -4.39
N GLY A 123 -19.54 -1.78 -4.94
CA GLY A 123 -20.64 -2.69 -4.59
C GLY A 123 -20.64 -3.05 -3.11
N PHE A 124 -19.45 -3.24 -2.52
CA PHE A 124 -19.31 -3.48 -1.09
C PHE A 124 -19.78 -2.29 -0.25
N LEU A 125 -19.40 -1.06 -0.60
CA LEU A 125 -19.81 0.16 0.12
C LEU A 125 -21.30 0.47 -0.04
N GLU A 126 -21.90 0.08 -1.17
CA GLU A 126 -23.34 0.23 -1.45
C GLU A 126 -24.18 -0.89 -0.79
N GLY A 127 -23.55 -1.91 -0.21
CA GLY A 127 -24.24 -3.07 0.38
C GLY A 127 -24.86 -4.02 -0.64
N THR A 128 -24.34 -4.03 -1.87
CA THR A 128 -24.88 -4.80 -3.00
C THR A 128 -23.99 -5.98 -3.42
N ALA A 129 -22.84 -6.17 -2.75
CA ALA A 129 -21.85 -7.21 -3.02
C ALA A 129 -21.60 -8.11 -1.80
#